data_AF-E6PXL6-F1
#
_entry.id   AF-E6PXL6-F1
#
_cell.length_a   1.000
_cell.length_b   1.000
_cell.length_c   1.000
_cell.angle_alpha   90.00
_cell.angle_beta   90.00
_cell.angle_gamma   90.00
#
_symmetry.space_group_name_H-M   'P 1'
#
loop_
_entity.id
_entity.type
_entity.pdbx_description
1 polymer ?
#
loop_
_entity_poly.entity_id
_entity_poly.type
_entity_poly.pdbx_seq_one_letter_code
_entity_poly.pdbx_strand_id
1 'polypeptide(L)'
;MEQPYALAVGRMDLFRSFYRIQGLPFPTQFAEEAKRTLTMQDPERTAALEALNDLIFKSLTVYLFNRAQSPSSIDEWWTPASPRRQIEELSRHLVQKNPYFALWSGYKSGVSDRSVAEKWDDYLAQELGPHRAEEIDFTRSMVELDRLLTLFQDDNLPLPRLAYERIWFLHYLRGPERMAQTRAVLGTLTAELGACTSA
;
A
#
# COMPACT_ATOMS: atom_id res chain seq x y z
N MET A 1 14.01 -5.66 27.20
CA MET A 1 13.67 -6.44 25.99
C MET A 1 12.21 -6.92 25.97
N GLU A 2 11.43 -6.83 27.05
CA GLU A 2 10.06 -7.39 27.10
C GLU A 2 8.96 -6.55 26.42
N GLN A 3 9.13 -5.23 26.31
CA GLN A 3 8.08 -4.35 25.80
C GLN A 3 7.72 -4.57 24.31
N PRO A 4 8.68 -4.74 23.38
CA PRO A 4 8.36 -5.05 21.97
C PRO A 4 7.64 -6.39 21.80
N TYR A 5 8.09 -7.42 22.52
CA TYR A 5 7.45 -8.72 22.51
C TYR A 5 6.01 -8.67 23.05
N ALA A 6 5.78 -7.99 24.18
CA ALA A 6 4.45 -7.83 24.75
C ALA A 6 3.49 -7.09 23.80
N LEU A 7 3.96 -6.09 23.06
CA LEU A 7 3.17 -5.39 22.04
C LEU A 7 2.83 -6.32 20.87
N ALA A 8 3.80 -7.11 20.40
CA ALA A 8 3.57 -8.07 19.32
C ALA A 8 2.58 -9.17 19.73
N VAL A 9 2.63 -9.66 20.98
CA VAL A 9 1.63 -10.59 21.54
C VAL A 9 0.25 -9.93 21.61
N GLY A 10 0.17 -8.69 22.14
CA GLY A 10 -1.11 -7.97 22.23
C GLY A 10 -1.76 -7.74 20.87
N ARG A 11 -0.96 -7.47 19.82
CA ARG A 11 -1.46 -7.32 18.44
C ARG A 11 -2.01 -8.64 17.89
N MET A 12 -1.35 -9.76 18.16
CA MET A 12 -1.83 -11.11 17.80
C MET A 12 -3.18 -11.42 18.44
N ASP A 13 -3.35 -11.12 19.73
CA ASP A 13 -4.60 -11.36 20.45
C ASP A 13 -5.75 -10.46 19.95
N LEU A 14 -5.42 -9.23 19.53
CA LEU A 14 -6.37 -8.35 18.86
C LEU A 14 -6.87 -8.97 17.54
N PHE A 15 -5.98 -9.53 16.71
CA PHE A 15 -6.40 -10.22 15.49
C PHE A 15 -7.25 -11.45 15.78
N ARG A 16 -6.87 -12.29 16.75
CA ARG A 16 -7.70 -13.44 17.17
C ARG A 16 -9.09 -13.01 17.61
N SER A 17 -9.18 -11.92 18.36
CA SER A 17 -10.45 -11.33 18.78
C SER A 17 -11.28 -10.85 17.59
N PHE A 18 -10.63 -10.24 16.58
CA PHE A 18 -11.29 -9.85 15.35
C PHE A 18 -11.90 -11.04 14.61
N TYR A 19 -11.13 -12.11 14.37
CA TYR A 19 -11.65 -13.34 13.74
C TYR A 19 -12.85 -13.90 14.50
N ARG A 20 -12.78 -13.96 15.84
CA ARG A 20 -13.87 -14.39 16.70
C ARG A 20 -15.13 -13.52 16.55
N ILE A 21 -14.99 -12.20 16.57
CA ILE A 21 -16.10 -11.25 16.41
C ILE A 21 -16.76 -11.41 15.03
N GLN A 22 -15.96 -11.67 13.99
CA GLN A 22 -16.45 -11.91 12.64
C GLN A 22 -17.05 -13.31 12.43
N GLY A 23 -17.05 -14.18 13.45
CA GLY A 23 -17.51 -15.57 13.33
C GLY A 23 -16.62 -16.44 12.44
N LEU A 24 -15.37 -16.05 12.24
CA LEU A 24 -14.42 -16.74 11.37
C LEU A 24 -13.46 -17.61 12.20
N PRO A 25 -13.06 -18.79 11.70
CA PRO A 25 -11.98 -19.54 12.32
C PRO A 25 -10.67 -18.78 12.16
N PHE A 26 -9.84 -18.77 13.22
CA PHE A 26 -8.49 -18.25 13.11
C PHE A 26 -7.66 -19.19 12.20
N PRO A 27 -7.00 -18.69 11.13
CA PRO A 27 -6.34 -19.57 10.16
C PRO A 27 -5.27 -20.47 10.80
N THR A 28 -5.34 -21.77 10.51
CA THR A 28 -4.45 -22.79 11.10
C THR A 28 -2.98 -22.48 10.88
N GLN A 29 -2.62 -21.96 9.70
CA GLN A 29 -1.25 -21.56 9.38
C GLN A 29 -0.70 -20.47 10.32
N PHE A 30 -1.53 -19.50 10.71
CA PHE A 30 -1.11 -18.46 11.65
C PHE A 30 -1.01 -19.01 13.07
N ALA A 31 -1.85 -19.98 13.43
CA ALA A 31 -1.76 -20.66 14.72
C ALA A 31 -0.48 -21.50 14.83
N GLU A 32 -0.13 -22.25 13.79
CA GLU A 32 1.10 -23.05 13.75
C GLU A 32 2.35 -22.17 13.75
N GLU A 33 2.36 -21.07 12.98
CA GLU A 33 3.47 -20.13 13.00
C GLU A 33 3.61 -19.44 14.37
N ALA A 34 2.50 -19.05 15.00
CA ALA A 34 2.53 -18.53 16.37
C ALA A 34 3.10 -19.55 17.37
N LYS A 35 2.78 -20.85 17.24
CA LYS A 35 3.39 -21.90 18.07
C LYS A 35 4.90 -22.02 17.83
N ARG A 36 5.35 -21.94 16.58
CA ARG A 36 6.79 -21.95 16.24
C ARG A 36 7.54 -20.77 16.87
N THR A 37 6.93 -19.58 16.92
CA THR A 37 7.58 -18.43 17.58
C THR A 37 7.83 -18.65 19.08
N LEU A 38 7.02 -19.48 19.76
CA LEU A 38 7.20 -19.77 21.20
C LEU A 38 8.48 -20.55 21.50
N THR A 39 9.03 -21.30 20.54
CA THR A 39 10.27 -22.06 20.73
C THR A 39 11.53 -21.25 20.43
N MET A 40 11.38 -20.01 19.96
CA MET A 40 12.49 -19.12 19.62
C MET A 40 12.97 -18.31 20.84
N GLN A 41 14.22 -17.86 20.79
CA GLN A 41 14.78 -16.92 21.76
C GLN A 41 14.70 -15.48 21.23
N ASP A 42 14.72 -14.49 22.12
CA ASP A 42 14.86 -13.09 21.69
C ASP A 42 16.28 -12.83 21.17
N PRO A 43 16.45 -11.97 20.15
CA PRO A 43 15.44 -11.08 19.54
C PRO A 43 14.60 -11.71 18.42
N GLU A 44 14.98 -12.89 17.93
CA GLU A 44 14.37 -13.55 16.77
C GLU A 44 12.89 -13.85 16.97
N ARG A 45 12.52 -14.27 18.18
CA ARG A 45 11.13 -14.48 18.58
C ARG A 45 10.26 -13.25 18.35
N THR A 46 10.73 -12.08 18.81
CA THR A 46 10.01 -10.82 18.67
C THR A 46 9.86 -10.45 17.19
N ALA A 47 10.94 -10.53 16.41
CA ALA A 47 10.91 -10.22 14.98
C ALA A 47 9.97 -11.17 14.20
N ALA A 48 9.99 -12.47 14.51
CA ALA A 48 9.11 -13.45 13.88
C ALA A 48 7.64 -13.20 14.21
N LEU A 49 7.33 -12.82 15.47
CA LEU A 49 5.97 -12.49 15.88
C LEU A 49 5.47 -11.18 15.24
N GLU A 50 6.35 -10.19 15.05
CA GLU A 50 6.02 -8.97 14.30
C GLU A 50 5.73 -9.26 12.82
N ALA A 51 6.56 -10.06 12.17
CA ALA A 51 6.34 -10.48 10.78
C ALA A 51 5.03 -11.25 10.62
N LEU A 52 4.71 -12.15 11.55
CA LEU A 52 3.44 -12.86 11.57
C LEU A 52 2.25 -11.90 11.76
N ASN A 53 2.37 -10.91 12.63
CA ASN A 53 1.33 -9.89 12.80
C ASN A 53 1.06 -9.09 11.52
N ASP A 54 2.07 -8.83 10.70
CA ASP A 54 1.84 -8.16 9.41
C ASP A 54 1.14 -9.05 8.40
N LEU A 55 1.51 -10.34 8.36
CA LEU A 55 0.86 -11.31 7.49
C LEU A 55 -0.63 -11.41 7.84
N ILE A 56 -0.94 -11.46 9.14
CA ILE A 56 -2.33 -11.47 9.61
C ILE A 56 -3.03 -10.16 9.26
N PHE A 57 -2.38 -9.01 9.47
CA PHE A 57 -2.94 -7.71 9.10
C PHE A 57 -3.25 -7.62 7.60
N LYS A 58 -2.29 -7.98 6.75
CA LYS A 58 -2.45 -8.02 5.29
C LYS A 58 -3.61 -8.93 4.89
N SER A 59 -3.67 -10.14 5.43
CA SER A 59 -4.75 -11.10 5.17
C SER A 59 -6.11 -10.57 5.59
N LEU A 60 -6.23 -9.99 6.79
CA LEU A 60 -7.47 -9.40 7.29
C LEU A 60 -7.92 -8.20 6.48
N THR A 61 -7.00 -7.34 6.08
CA THR A 61 -7.28 -6.19 5.23
C THR A 61 -7.84 -6.63 3.87
N VAL A 62 -7.23 -7.64 3.25
CA VAL A 62 -7.76 -8.24 1.99
C VAL A 62 -9.13 -8.89 2.22
N TYR A 63 -9.31 -9.64 3.31
CA TYR A 63 -10.59 -10.26 3.64
C TYR A 63 -11.70 -9.23 3.81
N LEU A 64 -11.47 -8.19 4.63
CA LEU A 64 -12.45 -7.13 4.85
C LEU A 64 -12.80 -6.42 3.55
N PHE A 65 -11.82 -6.27 2.68
CA PHE A 65 -11.99 -5.66 1.38
C PHE A 65 -12.83 -6.50 0.42
N ASN A 66 -12.50 -7.79 0.30
CA ASN A 66 -13.24 -8.77 -0.50
C ASN A 66 -14.61 -9.10 0.09
N ARG A 67 -14.88 -8.75 1.34
CA ARG A 67 -16.22 -8.81 1.94
C ARG A 67 -17.01 -7.53 1.66
N ALA A 68 -16.33 -6.39 1.53
CA ALA A 68 -16.93 -5.12 1.14
C ALA A 68 -17.25 -5.05 -0.36
N GLN A 69 -16.61 -5.89 -1.18
CA GLN A 69 -16.95 -6.14 -2.58
C GLN A 69 -17.63 -7.51 -2.69
N SER A 70 -18.66 -7.69 -3.53
CA SER A 70 -19.30 -9.02 -3.71
C SER A 70 -18.28 -10.10 -4.17
N PRO A 71 -18.52 -11.41 -3.91
CA PRO A 71 -17.46 -12.37 -3.66
C PRO A 71 -16.81 -12.89 -4.94
N SER A 72 -15.48 -12.90 -5.00
CA SER A 72 -14.73 -13.87 -5.82
C SER A 72 -13.46 -14.32 -5.10
N SER A 73 -13.48 -15.62 -4.79
CA SER A 73 -12.37 -16.58 -4.58
C SER A 73 -11.09 -16.12 -3.86
N ILE A 74 -10.89 -16.70 -2.67
CA ILE A 74 -9.75 -16.53 -1.76
C ILE A 74 -8.52 -17.39 -2.14
N ASP A 75 -8.58 -18.21 -3.20
CA ASP A 75 -7.72 -19.41 -3.30
C ASP A 75 -6.44 -19.31 -4.17
N GLU A 76 -6.11 -18.19 -4.81
CA GLU A 76 -5.05 -18.19 -5.86
C GLU A 76 -3.65 -17.66 -5.45
N TRP A 77 -3.41 -17.19 -4.23
CA TRP A 77 -2.35 -16.17 -4.00
C TRP A 77 -1.00 -16.63 -3.42
N TRP A 78 -0.60 -17.89 -3.58
CA TRP A 78 0.66 -18.41 -2.99
C TRP A 78 1.93 -18.26 -3.83
N THR A 79 1.96 -17.35 -4.79
CA THR A 79 3.24 -16.96 -5.43
C THR A 79 3.44 -15.46 -5.25
N PRO A 80 4.47 -15.00 -4.51
CA PRO A 80 4.77 -13.58 -4.45
C PRO A 80 5.10 -13.13 -5.87
N ALA A 81 4.24 -12.27 -6.43
CA ALA A 81 4.49 -11.65 -7.72
C ALA A 81 5.84 -10.92 -7.68
N SER A 82 6.58 -10.90 -8.80
CA SER A 82 7.83 -10.13 -8.87
C SER A 82 7.57 -8.66 -8.51
N PRO A 83 8.56 -7.92 -7.95
CA PRO A 83 8.38 -6.51 -7.60
C PRO A 83 7.79 -5.68 -8.74
N ARG A 84 8.30 -5.86 -9.96
CA ARG A 84 7.74 -5.26 -11.18
C ARG A 84 6.26 -5.59 -11.38
N ARG A 85 5.87 -6.86 -11.27
CA ARG A 85 4.48 -7.28 -11.47
C ARG A 85 3.55 -6.73 -10.39
N GLN A 86 4.01 -6.61 -9.14
CA GLN A 86 3.26 -5.94 -8.07
C GLN A 86 3.04 -4.46 -8.39
N ILE A 87 4.08 -3.75 -8.85
CA ILE A 87 3.96 -2.33 -9.18
C ILE A 87 3.06 -2.13 -10.40
N GLU A 88 3.13 -3.00 -11.42
CA GLU A 88 2.23 -2.97 -12.58
C GLU A 88 0.76 -3.17 -12.17
N GLU A 89 0.49 -4.10 -11.26
CA GLU A 89 -0.84 -4.33 -10.72
C GLU A 89 -1.35 -3.13 -9.93
N LEU A 90 -0.50 -2.55 -9.09
CA LEU A 90 -0.80 -1.36 -8.29
C LEU A 90 -1.12 -0.16 -9.19
N SER A 91 -0.28 0.10 -10.20
CA SER A 91 -0.49 1.18 -11.17
C SER A 91 -1.79 1.00 -11.95
N ARG A 92 -2.10 -0.23 -12.39
CA ARG A 92 -3.37 -0.54 -13.07
C ARG A 92 -4.58 -0.27 -12.17
N HIS A 93 -4.50 -0.70 -10.90
CA HIS A 93 -5.55 -0.45 -9.91
C HIS A 93 -5.75 1.04 -9.65
N LEU A 94 -4.66 1.82 -9.51
CA LEU A 94 -4.75 3.27 -9.32
C LEU A 94 -5.39 3.97 -10.51
N VAL A 95 -5.02 3.62 -11.75
CA VAL A 95 -5.67 4.16 -12.96
C VAL A 95 -7.16 3.83 -12.98
N GLN A 96 -7.56 2.63 -12.57
CA GLN A 96 -8.96 2.22 -12.60
C GLN A 96 -9.80 2.85 -11.48
N LYS A 97 -9.23 3.04 -10.28
CA LYS A 97 -10.00 3.36 -9.06
C LYS A 97 -9.78 4.77 -8.54
N ASN A 98 -8.66 5.42 -8.87
CA ASN A 98 -8.32 6.75 -8.40
C ASN A 98 -8.44 7.77 -9.54
N PRO A 99 -9.50 8.60 -9.58
CA PRO A 99 -9.72 9.53 -10.69
C PRO A 99 -8.61 10.57 -10.84
N TYR A 100 -7.95 10.94 -9.75
CA TYR A 100 -6.84 11.91 -9.78
C TYR A 100 -5.57 11.29 -10.36
N PHE A 101 -5.30 10.02 -10.06
CA PHE A 101 -4.22 9.27 -10.70
C PHE A 101 -4.52 9.02 -12.18
N ALA A 102 -5.79 8.75 -12.52
CA ALA A 102 -6.23 8.56 -13.90
C ALA A 102 -6.01 9.81 -14.78
N LEU A 103 -6.21 11.03 -14.24
CA LEU A 103 -5.90 12.29 -14.94
C LEU A 103 -4.44 12.34 -15.38
N TRP A 104 -3.51 11.96 -14.50
CA TRP A 104 -2.08 11.90 -14.84
C TRP A 104 -1.79 10.86 -15.92
N SER A 105 -2.37 9.66 -15.79
CA SER A 105 -2.20 8.60 -16.79
C SER A 105 -2.73 9.01 -18.16
N GLY A 106 -3.91 9.64 -18.21
CA GLY A 106 -4.51 10.16 -19.43
C GLY A 106 -3.65 11.25 -20.07
N TYR A 107 -3.20 12.21 -19.27
CA TYR A 107 -2.31 13.26 -19.72
C TYR A 107 -0.99 12.70 -20.29
N LYS A 108 -0.27 11.84 -19.56
CA LYS A 108 0.99 11.22 -20.06
C LYS A 108 0.80 10.52 -21.40
N SER A 109 -0.30 9.80 -21.58
CA SER A 109 -0.58 9.08 -22.84
C SER A 109 -0.78 10.01 -24.03
N GLY A 110 -1.38 11.19 -23.82
CA GLY A 110 -1.62 12.21 -24.86
C GLY A 110 -0.45 13.16 -25.13
N VAL A 111 0.53 13.24 -24.21
CA VAL A 111 1.72 14.12 -24.33
C VAL A 111 2.78 13.58 -25.30
N SER A 112 2.71 12.30 -25.68
CA SER A 112 3.62 11.74 -26.71
C SER A 112 3.50 12.43 -28.09
N ASP A 113 2.43 13.20 -28.34
CA ASP A 113 2.21 13.92 -29.60
C ASP A 113 2.50 15.44 -29.58
N ARG A 114 2.74 16.08 -28.42
CA ARG A 114 3.21 17.49 -28.34
C ARG A 114 4.00 17.74 -27.04
N SER A 115 5.04 18.57 -27.11
CA SER A 115 5.86 19.03 -25.96
C SER A 115 5.02 19.56 -24.79
N VAL A 116 5.07 18.92 -23.60
CA VAL A 116 4.27 19.36 -22.44
C VAL A 116 4.94 19.21 -21.07
N ALA A 117 5.74 20.21 -20.67
CA ALA A 117 5.97 20.51 -19.26
C ALA A 117 5.14 21.73 -18.79
N GLU A 118 4.98 22.74 -19.65
CA GLU A 118 4.26 23.98 -19.30
C GLU A 118 2.72 23.85 -19.18
N LYS A 119 2.08 22.76 -19.65
CA LYS A 119 0.60 22.65 -19.61
C LYS A 119 0.02 21.75 -18.53
N TRP A 120 0.82 21.12 -17.66
CA TRP A 120 0.23 20.20 -16.67
C TRP A 120 -0.63 20.95 -15.65
N ASP A 121 -0.12 22.06 -15.11
CA ASP A 121 -0.89 22.88 -14.15
C ASP A 121 -2.12 23.51 -14.80
N ASP A 122 -2.02 23.97 -16.06
CA ASP A 122 -3.15 24.47 -16.83
C ASP A 122 -4.20 23.38 -17.10
N TYR A 123 -3.74 22.17 -17.46
CA TYR A 123 -4.61 21.01 -17.65
C TYR A 123 -5.33 20.64 -16.36
N LEU A 124 -4.63 20.63 -15.22
CA LEU A 124 -5.25 20.39 -13.92
C LEU A 124 -6.30 21.44 -13.57
N ALA A 125 -5.99 22.72 -13.78
CA ALA A 125 -6.93 23.81 -13.54
C ALA A 125 -8.17 23.70 -14.44
N GLN A 126 -8.01 23.23 -15.68
CA GLN A 126 -9.10 22.99 -16.61
C GLN A 126 -9.99 21.80 -16.19
N GLU A 127 -9.40 20.67 -15.80
CA GLU A 127 -10.14 19.44 -15.47
C GLU A 127 -10.79 19.48 -14.09
N LEU A 128 -10.12 20.07 -13.09
CA LEU A 128 -10.60 20.10 -11.70
C LEU A 128 -11.32 21.41 -11.37
N GLY A 129 -11.08 22.47 -12.15
CA GLY A 129 -11.52 23.83 -11.87
C GLY A 129 -10.50 24.61 -11.02
N PRO A 130 -10.36 25.93 -11.25
CA PRO A 130 -9.29 26.75 -10.66
C PRO A 130 -9.42 26.98 -9.15
N HIS A 131 -10.57 26.66 -8.54
CA HIS A 131 -10.83 26.87 -7.12
C HIS A 131 -10.71 25.60 -6.26
N ARG A 132 -10.19 24.51 -6.82
CA ARG A 132 -10.05 23.21 -6.15
C ARG A 132 -8.60 22.93 -5.73
N ALA A 133 -8.05 23.83 -4.92
CA ALA A 133 -6.65 23.78 -4.51
C ALA A 133 -6.27 22.44 -3.85
N GLU A 134 -7.13 21.90 -2.97
CA GLU A 134 -6.87 20.63 -2.29
C GLU A 134 -6.83 19.43 -3.25
N GLU A 135 -7.74 19.39 -4.23
CA GLU A 135 -7.74 18.38 -5.27
C GLU A 135 -6.55 18.50 -6.21
N ILE A 136 -6.16 19.72 -6.57
CA ILE A 136 -4.97 19.98 -7.40
C ILE A 136 -3.71 19.47 -6.68
N ASP A 137 -3.53 19.82 -5.40
CA ASP A 137 -2.38 19.37 -4.61
C ASP A 137 -2.38 17.85 -4.43
N PHE A 138 -3.55 17.26 -4.24
CA PHE A 138 -3.68 15.81 -4.16
C PHE A 138 -3.29 15.15 -5.49
N THR A 139 -3.73 15.72 -6.61
CA THR A 139 -3.41 15.21 -7.94
C THR A 139 -1.91 15.32 -8.23
N ARG A 140 -1.26 16.42 -7.85
CA ARG A 140 0.21 16.55 -7.91
C ARG A 140 0.90 15.47 -7.07
N SER A 141 0.36 15.14 -5.91
CA SER A 141 0.90 14.06 -5.07
C SER A 141 0.73 12.67 -5.73
N MET A 142 -0.32 12.46 -6.52
CA MET A 142 -0.50 11.24 -7.32
C MET A 142 0.53 11.15 -8.47
N VAL A 143 0.90 12.29 -9.08
CA VAL A 143 1.99 12.34 -10.07
C VAL A 143 3.32 11.91 -9.44
N GLU A 144 3.60 12.43 -8.25
CA GLU A 144 4.83 12.07 -7.53
C GLU A 144 4.84 10.58 -7.14
N LEU A 145 3.69 10.05 -6.73
CA LEU A 145 3.53 8.63 -6.46
C LEU A 145 3.86 7.77 -7.70
N ASP A 146 3.31 8.14 -8.86
CA ASP A 146 3.59 7.46 -10.13
C ASP A 146 5.08 7.47 -10.51
N ARG A 147 5.75 8.61 -10.31
CA ARG A 147 7.20 8.73 -10.55
C ARG A 147 8.00 7.81 -9.65
N LEU A 148 7.71 7.79 -8.35
CA LEU A 148 8.39 6.91 -7.40
C LEU A 148 8.14 5.45 -7.74
N LEU A 149 6.89 5.06 -8.03
CA LEU A 149 6.57 3.69 -8.45
C LEU A 149 7.32 3.28 -9.71
N THR A 150 7.46 4.18 -10.68
CA THR A 150 8.23 3.93 -11.91
C THR A 150 9.70 3.65 -11.58
N LEU A 151 10.32 4.42 -10.68
CA LEU A 151 11.70 4.17 -10.25
C LEU A 151 11.87 2.79 -9.60
N PHE A 152 10.99 2.42 -8.67
CA PHE A 152 11.01 1.08 -8.07
C PHE A 152 10.82 -0.03 -9.12
N GLN A 153 9.97 0.21 -10.13
CA GLN A 153 9.72 -0.75 -11.21
C GLN A 153 10.94 -0.91 -12.12
N ASP A 154 11.54 0.20 -12.56
CA ASP A 154 12.67 0.22 -13.46
C ASP A 154 13.88 -0.50 -12.83
N ASP A 155 14.17 -0.20 -11.56
CA ASP A 155 15.24 -0.83 -10.79
C ASP A 155 14.86 -2.22 -10.23
N ASN A 156 13.63 -2.68 -10.46
CA ASN A 156 13.09 -3.94 -9.95
C ASN A 156 13.22 -4.08 -8.41
N LEU A 157 13.09 -2.97 -7.70
CA LEU A 157 13.18 -2.90 -6.24
C LEU A 157 11.86 -3.32 -5.61
N PRO A 158 11.89 -4.08 -4.49
CA PRO A 158 10.69 -4.36 -3.72
C PRO A 158 10.14 -3.08 -3.08
N LEU A 159 8.82 -2.94 -3.05
CA LEU A 159 8.19 -1.86 -2.30
C LEU A 159 8.47 -2.01 -0.80
N PRO A 160 8.61 -0.90 -0.05
CA PRO A 160 8.76 -0.93 1.40
C PRO A 160 7.59 -1.62 2.09
N ARG A 161 7.83 -2.14 3.31
CA ARG A 161 6.83 -2.88 4.09
C ARG A 161 5.51 -2.09 4.18
N LEU A 162 4.40 -2.75 3.79
CA LEU A 162 3.02 -2.22 3.76
C LEU A 162 2.77 -1.08 2.75
N ALA A 163 3.75 -0.68 1.93
CA ALA A 163 3.55 0.40 0.97
C ALA A 163 2.53 0.02 -0.11
N TYR A 164 2.58 -1.22 -0.60
CA TYR A 164 1.62 -1.75 -1.57
C TYR A 164 0.18 -1.57 -1.07
N GLU A 165 -0.12 -2.10 0.11
CA GLU A 165 -1.45 -2.03 0.71
C GLU A 165 -1.86 -0.57 0.95
N ARG A 166 -0.98 0.24 1.54
CA ARG A 166 -1.28 1.66 1.79
C ARG A 166 -1.63 2.41 0.51
N ILE A 167 -0.87 2.20 -0.57
CA ILE A 167 -1.12 2.82 -1.87
C ILE A 167 -2.44 2.32 -2.46
N TRP A 168 -2.68 1.00 -2.39
CA TRP A 168 -3.89 0.37 -2.89
C TRP A 168 -5.17 0.97 -2.27
N PHE A 169 -5.10 1.44 -1.02
CA PHE A 169 -6.24 2.02 -0.32
C PHE A 169 -6.41 3.54 -0.47
N LEU A 170 -5.48 4.26 -1.10
CA LEU A 170 -5.52 5.73 -1.14
C LEU A 170 -6.83 6.29 -1.74
N HIS A 171 -7.45 5.60 -2.70
CA HIS A 171 -8.70 6.08 -3.32
C HIS A 171 -9.93 5.97 -2.42
N TYR A 172 -9.87 5.20 -1.32
CA TYR A 172 -10.96 5.13 -0.33
C TYR A 172 -10.94 6.28 0.66
N LEU A 173 -9.80 6.94 0.82
CA LEU A 173 -9.65 8.03 1.78
C LEU A 173 -10.31 9.31 1.25
N ARG A 174 -10.85 10.11 2.17
CA ARG A 174 -11.53 11.37 1.88
C ARG A 174 -11.00 12.49 2.78
N GLY A 175 -11.17 13.74 2.32
CA GLY A 175 -10.82 14.91 3.10
C GLY A 175 -9.34 14.97 3.52
N PRO A 176 -9.03 15.55 4.70
CA PRO A 176 -7.66 15.78 5.16
C PRO A 176 -6.81 14.51 5.32
N GLU A 177 -7.44 13.38 5.71
CA GLU A 177 -6.76 12.10 5.90
C GLU A 177 -6.10 11.60 4.62
N ARG A 178 -6.78 11.78 3.48
CA ARG A 178 -6.28 11.38 2.16
C ARG A 178 -4.91 11.99 1.87
N MET A 179 -4.75 13.28 2.13
CA MET A 179 -3.49 13.98 1.90
C MET A 179 -2.41 13.55 2.90
N ALA A 180 -2.76 13.41 4.18
CA ALA A 180 -1.82 12.97 5.21
C ALA A 180 -1.25 11.58 4.92
N GLN A 181 -2.10 10.62 4.57
CA GLN A 181 -1.68 9.26 4.22
C GLN A 181 -0.85 9.23 2.94
N THR A 182 -1.23 10.01 1.93
CA THR A 182 -0.44 10.13 0.69
C THR A 182 0.95 10.66 0.98
N ARG A 183 1.08 11.74 1.75
CA ARG A 183 2.39 12.31 2.13
C ARG A 183 3.23 11.31 2.93
N ALA A 184 2.63 10.55 3.84
CA ALA A 184 3.34 9.53 4.60
C ALA A 184 3.89 8.41 3.69
N VAL A 185 3.10 7.97 2.71
CA VAL A 185 3.53 7.01 1.69
C VAL A 185 4.67 7.58 0.85
N LEU A 186 4.50 8.78 0.29
CA LEU A 186 5.53 9.44 -0.52
C LEU A 186 6.85 9.56 0.25
N GLY A 187 6.80 10.07 1.48
CA GLY A 187 7.98 10.22 2.33
C GLY A 187 8.69 8.88 2.61
N THR A 188 7.93 7.80 2.79
CA THR A 188 8.49 6.45 2.97
C THR A 188 9.21 5.98 1.71
N LEU A 189 8.57 6.11 0.54
CA LEU A 189 9.16 5.70 -0.74
C LEU A 189 10.42 6.50 -1.08
N THR A 190 10.39 7.82 -0.89
CA THR A 190 11.54 8.69 -1.11
C THR A 190 12.72 8.34 -0.20
N ALA A 191 12.47 8.09 1.09
CA ALA A 191 13.52 7.72 2.05
C ALA A 191 14.22 6.41 1.65
N GLU A 192 13.46 5.42 1.19
CA GLU A 192 13.97 4.11 0.80
C GLU A 192 14.81 4.18 -0.48
N LEU A 193 14.39 4.97 -1.48
CA LEU A 193 15.24 5.23 -2.67
C LEU A 193 16.55 5.96 -2.31
N GLY A 194 16.50 6.90 -1.36
CA GLY A 194 17.69 7.60 -0.86
C GLY A 194 18.67 6.66 -0.14
N ALA A 195 18.15 5.68 0.60
CA ALA A 195 18.98 4.67 1.26
C ALA A 195 19.63 3.70 0.25
N CYS A 196 18.90 3.30 -0.81
CA CYS A 196 19.43 2.40 -1.84
C CYS A 196 20.52 3.04 -2.72
N THR A 197 20.53 4.36 -2.87
CA THR A 197 21.54 5.08 -3.67
C THR A 197 22.80 5.47 -2.90
N SER A 198 22.77 5.37 -1.57
CA SER A 198 23.90 5.70 -0.68
C SER A 198 24.67 4.46 -0.20
N ALA A 199 24.29 3.26 -0.65
CA ALA A 199 24.89 1.97 -0.31
C ALA A 199 25.79 1.46 -1.45
#